data_AF-A0A835N1L8-F1
#
_entry.id   AF-A0A835N1L8-F1
#
_cell.length_a   1.000
_cell.length_b   1.000
_cell.length_c   1.000
_cell.angle_alpha   90.00
_cell.angle_beta   90.00
_cell.angle_gamma   90.00
#
_symmetry.space_group_name_H-M   'P 1'
#
loop_
_entity.id
_entity.type
_entity.pdbx_description
1 polymer ?
#
loop_
_entity_poly.entity_id
_entity_poly.type
_entity_poly.pdbx_seq_one_letter_code
_entity_poly.pdbx_strand_id
1 'polypeptide(L)'
;MQAQPSTQGVTCTASQSSFPCQTDAFYRAPAPNFLDLASIGVLFSVSRLMISKPSNISSPTSPLVPDQPLFVPLSCSCNTINRTSISYANITYTIKAGNTLYIV
;
A
#
# COMPACT_ATOMS: atom_id res chain seq x y z
N MET A 1 -17.30 12.50 -12.12
CA MET A 1 -16.05 12.92 -11.44
C MET A 1 -16.01 12.19 -10.11
N GLN A 2 -15.01 11.34 -9.88
CA GLN A 2 -14.85 10.66 -8.59
C GLN A 2 -14.24 11.66 -7.61
N ALA A 3 -14.86 11.84 -6.45
CA ALA A 3 -14.31 12.69 -5.40
C ALA A 3 -12.93 12.13 -4.98
N GLN A 4 -11.97 13.02 -4.69
CA GLN A 4 -10.66 12.59 -4.20
C GLN A 4 -10.82 11.81 -2.89
N PRO A 5 -10.08 10.71 -2.71
CA PRO A 5 -10.12 9.95 -1.47
C PRO A 5 -9.61 10.82 -0.31
N SER A 6 -10.24 10.68 0.85
CA SER A 6 -9.82 11.37 2.08
C SER A 6 -8.42 10.89 2.50
N THR A 7 -7.60 11.83 2.98
CA THR A 7 -6.26 11.56 3.53
C THR A 7 -6.21 11.62 5.07
N GLN A 8 -7.36 11.71 5.75
CA GLN A 8 -7.43 11.82 7.22
C GLN A 8 -6.99 10.55 7.97
N GLY A 9 -6.98 9.38 7.31
CA GLY A 9 -6.63 8.10 7.91
C GLY A 9 -7.77 7.46 8.73
N VAL A 10 -7.46 6.37 9.44
CA VAL A 10 -8.43 5.62 10.27
C VAL A 10 -7.97 5.63 11.73
N THR A 11 -8.87 5.91 12.67
CA THR A 11 -8.55 5.91 14.10
C THR A 11 -8.32 4.48 14.62
N CYS A 12 -7.36 4.30 15.51
CA CYS A 12 -7.04 3.02 16.13
C CYS A 12 -6.82 3.15 17.64
N THR A 13 -6.89 2.04 18.37
CA THR A 13 -6.69 2.00 19.82
C THR A 13 -5.54 1.05 20.15
N ALA A 14 -4.44 1.58 20.69
CA ALA A 14 -3.22 0.81 20.92
C ALA A 14 -3.39 -0.37 21.91
N SER A 15 -4.37 -0.32 22.80
CA SER A 15 -4.61 -1.38 23.78
C SER A 15 -5.33 -2.62 23.24
N GLN A 16 -5.89 -2.57 22.02
CA GLN A 16 -6.71 -3.66 21.47
C GLN A 16 -6.08 -4.37 20.26
N SER A 17 -4.95 -3.88 19.74
CA SER A 17 -4.29 -4.45 18.56
C SER A 17 -3.03 -5.21 18.96
N SER A 18 -2.92 -6.46 18.51
CA SER A 18 -1.63 -7.17 18.39
C SER A 18 -0.66 -6.27 17.62
N PHE A 19 0.40 -5.79 18.25
CA PHE A 19 1.46 -5.04 17.57
C PHE A 19 2.68 -5.92 17.29
N PRO A 20 3.23 -5.87 16.06
CA PRO A 20 2.68 -5.19 14.88
C PRO A 20 1.40 -5.87 14.38
N CYS A 21 0.44 -5.08 13.88
CA CYS A 21 -0.73 -5.63 13.21
C CYS A 21 -0.41 -6.01 11.77
N GLN A 22 -1.21 -6.92 11.20
CA GLN A 22 -1.10 -7.33 9.80
C GLN A 22 -2.36 -6.87 9.06
N THR A 23 -2.16 -6.22 7.93
CA THR A 23 -3.24 -5.75 7.05
C THR A 23 -2.76 -5.75 5.60
N ASP A 24 -3.67 -5.51 4.66
CA ASP A 24 -3.34 -5.38 3.24
C ASP A 24 -3.70 -3.98 2.73
N ALA A 25 -2.78 -3.35 1.99
CA ALA A 25 -3.11 -2.23 1.14
C ALA A 25 -3.78 -2.71 -0.14
N PHE A 26 -4.93 -2.11 -0.46
CA PHE A 26 -5.55 -2.25 -1.77
C PHE A 26 -4.84 -1.30 -2.76
N TYR A 27 -4.00 -1.87 -3.60
CA TYR A 27 -3.20 -1.14 -4.59
C TYR A 27 -3.74 -1.41 -6.00
N ARG A 28 -3.82 -0.37 -6.84
CA ARG A 28 -4.18 -0.49 -8.26
C ARG A 28 -2.96 -0.17 -9.08
N ALA A 29 -2.54 -1.08 -9.96
CA ALA A 29 -1.33 -0.94 -10.77
C ALA A 29 -1.42 0.27 -11.75
N PRO A 30 -0.66 1.36 -11.52
CA PRO A 30 -0.67 2.50 -12.43
C PRO A 30 0.24 2.25 -13.64
N ALA A 31 -0.30 2.49 -14.83
CA ALA A 31 0.48 2.55 -16.06
C ALA A 31 1.15 3.93 -16.20
N PRO A 32 2.37 4.01 -16.79
CA PRO A 32 3.17 2.89 -17.30
C PRO A 32 4.18 2.31 -16.30
N ASN A 33 4.28 2.88 -15.09
CA ASN A 33 5.47 2.74 -14.24
C ASN A 33 5.47 1.51 -13.31
N PHE A 34 4.32 0.90 -13.04
CA PHE A 34 4.17 -0.16 -12.02
C PHE A 34 3.28 -1.30 -12.54
N LEU A 35 3.66 -1.86 -13.69
CA LEU A 35 2.96 -2.97 -14.34
C LEU A 35 3.65 -4.33 -14.10
N ASP A 36 4.42 -4.45 -13.02
CA ASP A 36 5.06 -5.71 -12.61
C ASP A 36 5.18 -5.79 -11.08
N LEU A 37 5.16 -7.01 -10.53
CA LEU A 37 5.25 -7.18 -9.07
C LEU A 37 6.64 -6.86 -8.49
N ALA A 38 7.69 -6.75 -9.31
CA ALA A 38 9.02 -6.41 -8.81
C ALA A 38 9.09 -4.93 -8.43
N SER A 39 8.66 -4.04 -9.31
CA SER A 39 8.61 -2.59 -9.07
C SER A 39 7.71 -2.25 -7.88
N ILE A 40 6.54 -2.89 -7.79
CA ILE A 40 5.61 -2.74 -6.65
C ILE A 40 6.23 -3.33 -5.37
N GLY A 41 6.88 -4.49 -5.44
CA GLY A 41 7.58 -5.08 -4.30
C GLY A 41 8.67 -4.16 -3.72
N VAL A 42 9.41 -3.47 -4.59
CA VAL A 42 10.39 -2.46 -4.16
C VAL A 42 9.71 -1.27 -3.47
N LEU A 43 8.58 -0.78 -4.01
CA LEU A 43 7.84 0.34 -3.41
C LEU A 43 7.37 0.05 -1.97
N PHE A 44 6.89 -1.17 -1.73
CA PHE A 44 6.37 -1.59 -0.43
C PHE A 44 7.37 -2.35 0.43
N SER A 45 8.60 -2.57 -0.05
CA SER A 45 9.63 -3.40 0.60
C SER A 45 9.15 -4.83 0.93
N VAL A 46 8.40 -5.43 0.01
CA VAL A 46 7.88 -6.81 0.12
C VAL A 46 8.30 -7.66 -1.07
N SER A 47 8.21 -8.99 -0.92
CA SER A 47 8.50 -9.91 -2.02
C SER A 47 7.35 -10.02 -3.03
N ARG A 48 7.65 -10.42 -4.27
CA ARG A 48 6.62 -10.68 -5.29
C ARG A 48 5.60 -11.73 -4.83
N LEU A 49 6.04 -12.75 -4.09
CA LEU A 49 5.20 -13.83 -3.55
C LEU A 49 4.24 -13.34 -2.47
N MET A 50 4.68 -12.37 -1.66
CA MET A 50 3.84 -11.73 -0.64
C MET A 50 2.66 -10.97 -1.26
N ILE A 51 2.82 -10.45 -2.48
CA ILE A 51 1.73 -9.78 -3.22
C ILE A 51 0.92 -10.81 -4.02
N SER A 52 1.58 -11.74 -4.70
CA SER A 52 0.93 -12.65 -5.66
C SER A 52 -0.07 -13.60 -5.00
N LYS A 53 0.25 -14.10 -3.80
CA LYS A 53 -0.59 -15.05 -3.07
C LYS A 53 -1.95 -14.45 -2.64
N PRO A 54 -2.01 -13.31 -1.91
CA PRO A 54 -3.29 -12.69 -1.56
C PRO A 54 -4.00 -12.07 -2.78
N SER A 55 -3.27 -11.70 -3.83
CA SER A 55 -3.85 -11.16 -5.07
C SER A 55 -4.30 -12.23 -6.09
N ASN A 56 -4.21 -13.52 -5.74
CA ASN A 56 -4.54 -14.64 -6.62
C ASN A 56 -3.83 -14.61 -7.99
N ILE A 57 -2.54 -14.25 -8.00
CA ILE A 57 -1.68 -14.24 -9.18
C ILE A 57 -0.81 -15.50 -9.21
N SER A 58 -1.02 -16.34 -10.22
CA SER A 58 -0.36 -17.63 -10.37
C SER A 58 1.15 -17.52 -10.64
N SER A 59 1.55 -16.51 -11.42
CA SER A 59 2.93 -16.30 -11.84
C SER A 59 3.42 -14.92 -11.35
N PRO A 60 4.30 -14.89 -10.32
CA PRO A 60 4.78 -13.63 -9.73
C PRO A 60 5.63 -12.76 -10.66
N THR A 61 5.96 -13.26 -11.86
CA THR A 61 6.76 -12.56 -12.88
C THR A 61 5.92 -12.11 -14.07
N SER A 62 4.63 -12.47 -14.11
CA SER A 62 3.75 -12.04 -15.19
C SER A 62 3.51 -10.53 -15.13
N PRO A 63 3.43 -9.86 -16.29
CA PRO A 63 3.07 -8.45 -16.34
C PRO A 63 1.64 -8.25 -15.84
N LEU A 64 1.41 -7.08 -15.26
CA LEU A 64 0.10 -6.62 -14.83
C LEU A 64 -0.57 -5.79 -15.92
N VAL A 65 -1.89 -5.74 -15.89
CA VAL A 65 -2.65 -4.78 -16.69
C VAL A 65 -2.93 -3.50 -15.90
N PRO A 66 -3.15 -2.35 -16.57
CA PRO A 66 -3.50 -1.11 -15.88
C PRO A 66 -4.72 -1.29 -14.96
N ASP A 67 -4.70 -0.63 -13.79
CA ASP A 67 -5.73 -0.67 -12.76
C ASP A 67 -6.01 -2.05 -12.12
N GLN A 68 -5.17 -3.05 -12.42
CA GLN A 68 -5.29 -4.37 -11.82
C GLN A 68 -5.21 -4.27 -10.28
N PRO A 69 -6.21 -4.81 -9.55
CA PRO A 69 -6.24 -4.76 -8.09
C PRO A 69 -5.24 -5.75 -7.50
N LEU A 70 -4.51 -5.30 -6.48
CA LEU A 70 -3.55 -6.07 -5.72
C LEU A 70 -3.76 -5.88 -4.22
N PHE A 71 -3.54 -6.94 -3.46
CA PHE A 71 -3.42 -6.92 -2.01
C PHE A 71 -1.95 -6.97 -1.65
N VAL A 72 -1.44 -5.88 -1.07
CA VAL A 72 -0.05 -5.75 -0.67
C VAL A 72 0.02 -5.80 0.86
N PRO A 73 0.65 -6.83 1.45
CA PRO A 73 0.68 -6.99 2.90
C PRO A 73 1.54 -5.91 3.54
N LEU A 74 1.04 -5.35 4.64
CA LEU A 74 1.65 -4.29 5.42
C LEU A 74 1.70 -4.67 6.89
N SER A 75 2.84 -4.35 7.52
CA SER A 75 2.94 -4.25 8.97
C SER A 75 2.41 -2.89 9.41
N CYS A 76 1.39 -2.90 10.26
CA CYS A 76 0.77 -1.70 10.75
C CYS A 76 1.03 -1.45 12.25
N SER A 77 0.98 -0.17 12.62
CA SER A 77 1.00 0.32 13.98
C SER A 77 -0.08 1.39 14.19
N CYS A 78 -0.25 1.83 15.44
CA CYS A 78 -1.15 2.92 15.76
C CYS A 78 -0.30 4.12 16.19
N ASN A 79 -0.20 5.12 15.31
CA ASN A 79 0.64 6.29 15.53
C ASN A 79 -0.17 7.41 16.21
N THR A 80 0.28 7.86 17.38
CA THR A 80 -0.44 8.88 18.17
C THR A 80 0.15 10.26 17.94
N ILE A 81 -0.65 11.16 17.37
CA ILE A 81 -0.31 12.56 17.10
C ILE A 81 -1.35 13.45 17.78
N ASN A 82 -0.93 14.38 18.64
CA ASN A 82 -1.80 15.38 19.29
C ASN A 82 -3.08 14.79 19.94
N ARG A 83 -2.95 13.65 20.65
CA ARG A 83 -4.04 12.89 21.32
C ARG A 83 -4.96 12.06 20.41
N THR A 84 -4.72 12.04 19.11
CA THR A 84 -5.44 11.15 18.18
C THR A 84 -4.50 10.07 17.68
N SER A 85 -4.92 8.81 17.79
CA SER A 85 -4.16 7.67 17.30
C SER A 85 -4.72 7.20 15.95
N ILE A 86 -3.88 7.21 14.92
CA ILE A 86 -4.23 6.88 13.53
C ILE A 86 -3.43 5.65 13.08
N SER A 87 -4.09 4.76 12.32
CA SER A 87 -3.46 3.60 11.73
C SER A 87 -2.32 4.02 10.82
N TYR A 88 -1.15 3.39 10.97
CA TYR A 88 0.07 3.77 10.29
C TYR A 88 0.79 2.54 9.76
N ALA A 89 1.37 2.66 8.57
CA ALA A 89 2.36 1.71 8.04
C ALA A 89 3.58 2.52 7.61
N ASN A 90 4.77 2.04 7.95
CA ASN A 90 6.00 2.76 7.66
C ASN A 90 6.46 2.51 6.21
N ILE A 91 5.98 3.34 5.28
CA ILE A 91 6.31 3.25 3.85
C ILE A 91 6.94 4.58 3.44
N THR A 92 8.07 4.52 2.75
CA THR A 92 8.78 5.72 2.28
C THR A 92 8.81 5.73 0.76
N TYR A 93 8.45 6.88 0.18
CA TYR A 93 8.55 7.12 -1.26
C TYR A 93 9.29 8.44 -1.52
N THR A 94 10.21 8.42 -2.48
CA THR A 94 10.89 9.64 -2.93
C THR A 94 10.10 10.28 -4.05
N ILE A 95 9.50 11.44 -3.78
CA ILE A 95 8.72 12.21 -4.76
C ILE A 95 9.64 12.64 -5.90
N LYS A 96 9.23 12.34 -7.14
CA LYS A 96 9.93 12.73 -8.37
C LYS A 96 9.24 13.92 -9.04
N ALA A 97 9.95 14.58 -9.95
CA ALA A 97 9.36 15.65 -10.76
C ALA A 97 8.13 15.15 -11.52
N GLY A 98 7.02 15.89 -11.44
CA GLY A 98 5.73 15.49 -12.04
C GLY A 98 4.83 14.64 -11.15
N ASN A 99 5.30 14.17 -9.99
CA ASN A 99 4.43 13.53 -9.01
C ASN A 99 3.51 14.54 -8.30
N THR A 100 2.40 14.03 -7.80
CA THR A 100 1.51 14.72 -6.85
C THR A 100 1.24 13.80 -5.66
N LEU A 101 0.51 14.26 -4.64
CA LEU A 101 0.10 13.40 -3.52
C LEU A 101 -0.73 12.18 -3.98
N TYR A 102 -1.34 12.25 -5.16
CA TYR A 102 -2.20 11.20 -5.72
C TYR A 102 -1.59 10.47 -6.93
N ILE A 103 -0.49 11.00 -7.47
CA ILE A 103 0.17 10.48 -8.68
C ILE A 103 1.63 10.23 -8.34
N VAL A 104 1.99 8.95 -8.22
CA VAL A 104 3.33 8.46 -7.86
C VAL A 104 4.01 7.79 -9.04
#